data_AF-A0A819UIM1-F1
#
_entry.id   AF-A0A819UIM1-F1
#
_cell.length_a   1.000
_cell.length_b   1.000
_cell.length_c   1.000
_cell.angle_alpha   90.00
_cell.angle_beta   90.00
_cell.angle_gamma   90.00
#
_symmetry.space_group_name_H-M   'P 1'
#
loop_
_entity.id
_entity.type
_entity.pdbx_description
1 polymer ?
#
loop_
_entity_poly.entity_id
_entity_poly.type
_entity_poly.pdbx_seq_one_letter_code
_entity_poly.pdbx_strand_id
1 'polypeptide(L)'
;MRKIFLYFIVFVVWDLTVESVQPYFPPQITFIKEEPVDHYLFAIDEINQRAYRWQRVDSDDQLYSYAMQNFPYTTPDSPESKNYVQLDVYEPVYCVYTAMWKYGSGMHDSFPEHWYYNGTSFKIGNYMQFSSKMIHAINSSKNEDHWYSEEKCSLETGDVYPCEEIFFKKNTDIPLRYIFVEGHGYFATRVIENYKIISIGKPSDKLFSKIPKCWMNNCIDLNLGLDFLFPSSPIIKVNESVIVKIRLTSPPHRINGNDTMTLQGMFPIRFICSYTTGKTREIIKFYYDFKSPYTYLALEPALQLEKEYPIQLRFIPWVLRIEESFGGNLQQRSKLNWNKVRYGYLDCRRFANERGLIIRGPQRIFDSRLSLIGGLYADKHNFFLSYAYRTFELFFKRQLNIENIDEITKLLYETSNKNVSFEKFSQDFQSYANNQGQQDYLNAEHEADQDNVFGVPTFIVRGEPFFGNDRISWVKKRLDSLKLHDI
;
A
#
# COMPACT_ATOMS: atom_id res chain seq x y z
N MET A 1 -38.12 -75.38 -37.23
CA MET A 1 -36.77 -74.78 -37.23
C MET A 1 -36.88 -73.40 -36.58
N ARG A 2 -36.56 -73.30 -35.28
CA ARG A 2 -35.38 -72.60 -34.71
C ARG A 2 -35.36 -71.10 -35.06
N LYS A 3 -35.84 -70.24 -34.13
CA LYS A 3 -35.04 -69.49 -33.12
C LYS A 3 -33.98 -68.58 -33.77
N ILE A 4 -34.06 -67.25 -33.53
CA ILE A 4 -33.04 -66.44 -32.83
C ILE A 4 -33.43 -64.93 -32.84
N PHE A 5 -33.76 -64.41 -31.63
CA PHE A 5 -33.39 -63.10 -31.04
C PHE A 5 -33.65 -61.81 -31.85
N LEU A 6 -34.59 -60.92 -31.52
CA LEU A 6 -34.72 -60.12 -30.28
C LEU A 6 -33.36 -59.58 -29.78
N TYR A 7 -33.13 -58.27 -29.94
CA TYR A 7 -32.13 -57.37 -29.31
C TYR A 7 -31.60 -56.36 -30.34
N PHE A 8 -32.18 -55.15 -30.32
CA PHE A 8 -31.49 -53.85 -30.19
C PHE A 8 -32.42 -52.71 -30.65
N ILE A 9 -33.50 -52.51 -29.88
CA ILE A 9 -33.89 -51.16 -29.48
C ILE A 9 -32.74 -50.65 -28.60
N VAL A 10 -32.44 -49.35 -28.66
CA VAL A 10 -31.31 -48.65 -28.02
C VAL A 10 -30.05 -48.58 -28.89
N PHE A 11 -30.15 -47.88 -30.02
CA PHE A 11 -29.13 -46.91 -30.41
C PHE A 11 -29.69 -45.51 -30.12
N VAL A 12 -30.03 -45.27 -28.84
CA VAL A 12 -29.86 -43.93 -28.30
C VAL A 12 -28.35 -43.82 -28.23
N VAL A 13 -27.77 -43.20 -29.26
CA VAL A 13 -26.44 -42.62 -29.13
C VAL A 13 -26.62 -41.61 -28.00
N TRP A 14 -26.28 -42.05 -26.79
CA TRP A 14 -25.74 -41.19 -25.76
C TRP A 14 -24.47 -40.59 -26.38
N ASP A 15 -24.67 -39.59 -27.24
CA ASP A 15 -23.77 -38.47 -27.26
C ASP A 15 -23.89 -37.88 -25.86
N LEU A 16 -23.11 -38.45 -24.93
CA LEU A 16 -22.59 -37.70 -23.80
C LEU A 16 -21.72 -36.63 -24.44
N THR A 17 -22.37 -35.61 -25.01
CA THR A 17 -21.74 -34.31 -25.18
C THR A 17 -21.23 -33.99 -23.79
N VAL A 18 -19.92 -34.06 -23.60
CA VAL A 18 -19.26 -33.48 -22.44
C VAL A 18 -19.67 -32.01 -22.51
N GLU A 19 -20.72 -31.66 -21.79
CA GLU A 19 -21.23 -30.31 -21.74
C GLU A 19 -20.15 -29.49 -21.05
N SER A 20 -19.30 -28.88 -21.88
CA SER A 20 -18.38 -27.85 -21.46
C SER A 20 -19.18 -26.58 -21.27
N VAL A 21 -19.96 -26.58 -20.20
CA VAL A 21 -20.61 -25.39 -19.66
C VAL A 21 -19.66 -24.84 -18.60
N GLN A 22 -19.35 -23.55 -18.72
CA GLN A 22 -18.51 -22.86 -17.75
C GLN A 22 -19.15 -22.95 -16.36
N PRO A 23 -18.42 -23.39 -15.33
CA PRO A 23 -18.97 -23.57 -13.99
C PRO A 23 -19.07 -22.23 -13.26
N TYR A 24 -20.29 -21.78 -13.00
CA TYR A 24 -20.54 -20.47 -12.40
C TYR A 24 -20.97 -20.58 -10.94
N PHE A 25 -20.60 -19.57 -10.15
CA PHE A 25 -21.19 -19.38 -8.83
C PHE A 25 -22.70 -19.06 -8.96
N PRO A 26 -23.52 -19.34 -7.94
CA PRO A 26 -24.90 -18.90 -7.91
C PRO A 26 -25.00 -17.38 -8.11
N PRO A 27 -25.99 -16.88 -8.87
CA PRO A 27 -26.12 -15.45 -9.19
C PRO A 27 -26.43 -14.57 -7.96
N GLN A 28 -26.81 -15.19 -6.85
CA GLN A 28 -26.96 -14.53 -5.57
C GLN A 28 -26.31 -15.40 -4.50
N ILE A 29 -25.24 -14.91 -3.89
CA ILE A 29 -24.44 -15.69 -2.95
C ILE A 29 -23.77 -14.79 -1.91
N THR A 30 -23.57 -15.31 -0.70
CA THR A 30 -22.72 -14.72 0.33
C THR A 30 -21.74 -15.76 0.81
N PHE A 31 -20.45 -15.44 0.81
CA PHE A 31 -19.38 -16.39 1.15
C PHE A 31 -18.17 -15.68 1.73
N ILE A 32 -17.33 -16.46 2.43
CA ILE A 32 -16.01 -16.04 2.87
C ILE A 32 -15.00 -16.68 1.93
N LYS A 33 -14.12 -15.87 1.36
CA LYS A 33 -12.88 -16.32 0.72
C LYS A 33 -11.83 -16.43 1.82
N GLU A 34 -11.35 -17.65 2.07
CA GLU A 34 -10.35 -17.92 3.10
C GLU A 34 -8.96 -17.78 2.49
N GLU A 35 -8.18 -16.82 3.01
CA GLU A 35 -6.75 -16.69 2.73
C GLU A 35 -5.94 -16.92 4.02
N PRO A 36 -4.64 -17.27 3.95
CA PRO A 36 -3.85 -17.64 5.12
C PRO A 36 -3.75 -16.53 6.19
N VAL A 37 -3.89 -15.27 5.78
CA VAL A 37 -3.75 -14.09 6.64
C VAL A 37 -5.07 -13.32 6.73
N ASP A 38 -5.82 -13.25 5.63
CA ASP A 38 -7.02 -12.43 5.50
C ASP A 38 -8.27 -13.24 5.18
N HIS A 39 -9.42 -12.75 5.65
CA HIS A 39 -10.71 -13.34 5.33
C HIS A 39 -11.59 -12.26 4.71
N TYR A 40 -12.04 -12.51 3.49
CA TYR A 40 -12.88 -11.57 2.76
C TYR A 40 -14.31 -12.06 2.77
N LEU A 41 -15.21 -11.26 3.31
CA LEU A 41 -16.64 -11.52 3.21
C LEU A 41 -17.18 -10.89 1.93
N PHE A 42 -17.65 -11.70 1.00
CA PHE A 42 -18.31 -11.27 -0.22
C PHE A 42 -19.81 -11.53 -0.14
N ALA A 43 -20.59 -10.58 -0.65
CA ALA A 43 -21.99 -10.76 -0.99
C ALA A 43 -22.25 -10.22 -2.39
N ILE A 44 -22.70 -11.09 -3.28
CA ILE A 44 -22.91 -10.80 -4.70
C ILE A 44 -24.38 -11.01 -5.00
N ASP A 45 -25.00 -10.00 -5.59
CA ASP A 45 -26.39 -9.99 -6.00
C ASP A 45 -26.46 -9.54 -7.47
N GLU A 46 -26.18 -10.48 -8.37
CA GLU A 46 -26.19 -10.23 -9.82
C GLU A 46 -27.58 -9.81 -10.30
N ILE A 47 -28.64 -10.31 -9.65
CA ILE A 47 -30.02 -10.00 -10.04
C ILE A 47 -30.35 -8.53 -9.75
N ASN A 48 -30.02 -8.04 -8.54
CA ASN A 48 -30.30 -6.66 -8.15
C ASN A 48 -29.14 -5.70 -8.46
N GLN A 49 -28.10 -6.17 -9.13
CA GLN A 49 -26.91 -5.39 -9.50
C GLN A 49 -26.30 -4.63 -8.32
N ARG A 50 -26.02 -5.36 -7.23
CA ARG A 50 -25.31 -4.86 -6.05
C ARG A 50 -24.32 -5.88 -5.49
N ALA A 51 -23.22 -5.40 -4.97
CA ALA A 51 -22.18 -6.23 -4.36
C ALA A 51 -21.60 -5.55 -3.13
N TYR A 52 -21.15 -6.38 -2.19
CA TYR A 52 -20.53 -5.99 -0.94
C TYR A 52 -19.29 -6.83 -0.71
N ARG A 53 -18.24 -6.17 -0.22
CA ARG A 53 -17.05 -6.81 0.28
C ARG A 53 -16.66 -6.20 1.62
N TRP A 54 -16.19 -7.05 2.52
CA TRP A 54 -15.57 -6.62 3.76
C TRP A 54 -14.25 -7.32 3.97
N GLN A 55 -13.28 -6.57 4.47
CA GLN A 55 -12.00 -7.07 4.92
C GLN A 55 -11.58 -6.34 6.19
N ARG A 56 -10.75 -7.00 6.98
CA ARG A 56 -9.97 -6.35 8.02
C ARG A 56 -8.70 -5.78 7.39
N VAL A 57 -8.35 -4.53 7.72
CA VAL A 57 -7.13 -3.88 7.19
C VAL A 57 -6.02 -3.93 8.23
N ASP A 58 -6.32 -3.57 9.47
CA ASP A 58 -5.39 -3.59 10.61
C ASP A 58 -6.09 -4.11 11.88
N SER A 59 -5.43 -4.07 13.06
CA SER A 59 -6.02 -4.55 14.31
C SER A 59 -7.38 -3.92 14.61
N ASP A 60 -7.60 -2.66 14.22
CA ASP A 60 -8.83 -1.91 14.51
C ASP A 60 -9.56 -1.40 13.26
N ASP A 61 -8.87 -1.30 12.12
CA ASP A 61 -9.42 -0.70 10.90
C ASP A 61 -10.12 -1.73 10.01
N GLN A 62 -11.25 -1.30 9.45
CA GLN A 62 -12.11 -2.13 8.61
C GLN A 62 -12.41 -1.42 7.30
N LEU A 63 -12.36 -2.18 6.20
CA LEU A 63 -12.76 -1.69 4.89
C LEU A 63 -14.07 -2.37 4.49
N TYR A 64 -15.06 -1.52 4.19
CA TYR A 64 -16.33 -1.91 3.61
C TYR A 64 -16.42 -1.34 2.20
N SER A 65 -16.55 -2.23 1.23
CA SER A 65 -16.66 -1.89 -0.19
C SER A 65 -18.07 -2.21 -0.68
N TYR A 66 -18.66 -1.27 -1.40
CA TYR A 66 -20.00 -1.37 -1.97
C TYR A 66 -19.95 -1.06 -3.46
N ALA A 67 -20.61 -1.85 -4.29
CA ALA A 67 -20.83 -1.53 -5.70
C ALA A 67 -22.31 -1.68 -6.04
N MET A 68 -22.93 -0.69 -6.70
CA MET A 68 -24.33 -0.75 -7.10
C MET A 68 -24.61 0.05 -8.38
N GLN A 69 -25.54 -0.44 -9.20
CA GLN A 69 -26.04 0.33 -10.35
C GLN A 69 -26.90 1.53 -9.93
N ASN A 70 -27.74 1.34 -8.92
CA ASN A 70 -28.63 2.37 -8.38
C ASN A 70 -28.21 2.66 -6.94
N PHE A 71 -27.16 3.48 -6.78
CA PHE A 71 -26.60 3.74 -5.46
C PHE A 71 -27.55 4.64 -4.65
N PRO A 72 -27.85 4.31 -3.37
CA PRO A 72 -28.76 5.10 -2.56
C PRO A 72 -28.15 6.44 -2.14
N TYR A 73 -29.00 7.41 -1.79
CA TYR A 73 -28.58 8.74 -1.30
C TYR A 73 -27.79 9.57 -2.32
N THR A 74 -27.97 9.30 -3.60
CA THR A 74 -27.42 10.10 -4.70
C THR A 74 -28.21 11.38 -4.92
N THR A 75 -27.53 12.41 -5.40
CA THR A 75 -28.19 13.63 -5.86
C THR A 75 -28.95 13.31 -7.15
N PRO A 76 -30.24 13.67 -7.28
CA PRO A 76 -30.99 13.44 -8.50
C PRO A 76 -30.28 14.00 -9.74
N ASP A 77 -30.32 13.24 -10.83
CA ASP A 77 -29.72 13.57 -12.12
C ASP A 77 -28.19 13.62 -12.19
N SER A 78 -27.48 13.29 -11.11
CA SER A 78 -26.02 13.21 -11.10
C SER A 78 -25.49 11.97 -11.84
N PRO A 79 -24.19 11.91 -12.19
CA PRO A 79 -23.57 10.70 -12.72
C PRO A 79 -23.74 9.49 -11.80
N GLU A 80 -23.60 9.71 -10.50
CA GLU A 80 -23.74 8.69 -9.45
C GLU A 80 -25.16 8.13 -9.39
N SER A 81 -26.18 8.93 -9.72
CA SER A 81 -27.57 8.47 -9.77
C SER A 81 -27.91 7.70 -11.05
N LYS A 82 -27.03 7.73 -12.07
CA LYS A 82 -27.29 7.18 -13.42
C LYS A 82 -26.39 6.00 -13.77
N ASN A 83 -25.25 5.86 -13.08
CA ASN A 83 -24.21 4.90 -13.39
C ASN A 83 -23.84 4.09 -12.16
N TYR A 84 -23.05 3.04 -12.36
CA TYR A 84 -22.52 2.28 -11.23
C TYR A 84 -21.62 3.14 -10.37
N VAL A 85 -21.77 2.98 -9.07
CA VAL A 85 -20.89 3.61 -8.08
C VAL A 85 -20.20 2.51 -7.30
N GLN A 86 -18.89 2.65 -7.11
CA GLN A 86 -18.17 1.97 -6.06
C GLN A 86 -17.85 2.96 -4.94
N LEU A 87 -18.19 2.57 -3.71
CA LEU A 87 -17.91 3.30 -2.49
C LEU A 87 -17.08 2.42 -1.56
N ASP A 88 -15.92 2.92 -1.16
CA ASP A 88 -15.03 2.28 -0.18
C ASP A 88 -15.01 3.12 1.10
N VAL A 89 -15.36 2.49 2.22
CA VAL A 89 -15.45 3.11 3.55
C VAL A 89 -14.42 2.47 4.46
N TYR A 90 -13.40 3.25 4.83
CA TYR A 90 -12.38 2.89 5.81
C TYR A 90 -12.83 3.40 7.17
N GLU A 91 -13.38 2.53 8.02
CA GLU A 91 -13.71 2.89 9.39
C GLU A 91 -12.45 2.84 10.27
N PRO A 92 -12.15 3.89 11.08
CA PRO A 92 -12.90 5.14 11.31
C PRO A 92 -12.43 6.35 10.48
N VAL A 93 -11.54 6.14 9.50
CA VAL A 93 -10.64 7.17 8.99
C VAL A 93 -11.25 8.03 7.87
N TYR A 94 -11.74 7.42 6.78
CA TYR A 94 -12.21 8.17 5.60
C TYR A 94 -13.00 7.28 4.64
N CYS A 95 -13.59 7.88 3.61
CA CYS A 95 -14.26 7.16 2.53
C CYS A 95 -13.98 7.80 1.18
N VAL A 96 -14.01 6.98 0.14
CA VAL A 96 -13.73 7.37 -1.25
C VAL A 96 -14.75 6.71 -2.18
N TYR A 97 -15.09 7.35 -3.29
CA TYR A 97 -15.98 6.77 -4.27
C TYR A 97 -15.59 7.11 -5.71
N THR A 98 -16.15 6.35 -6.63
CA THR A 98 -16.09 6.64 -8.06
C THR A 98 -17.39 6.21 -8.75
N ALA A 99 -17.87 7.03 -9.67
CA ALA A 99 -18.89 6.66 -10.65
C ALA A 99 -18.25 6.13 -11.93
N MET A 100 -18.75 5.00 -12.44
CA MET A 100 -18.16 4.26 -13.56
C MET A 100 -18.94 4.52 -14.84
N TRP A 101 -18.32 5.20 -15.80
CA TRP A 101 -18.95 5.65 -17.04
C TRP A 101 -17.90 6.10 -18.06
N LYS A 102 -18.30 6.61 -19.23
CA LYS A 102 -17.40 6.95 -20.34
C LYS A 102 -16.15 7.77 -19.95
N TYR A 103 -16.22 8.57 -18.89
CA TYR A 103 -15.14 9.45 -18.46
C TYR A 103 -14.66 9.20 -17.01
N GLY A 104 -15.19 8.19 -16.33
CA GLY A 104 -14.80 7.82 -14.97
C GLY A 104 -14.50 6.33 -14.88
N SER A 105 -13.43 5.97 -14.18
CA SER A 105 -13.01 4.57 -14.01
C SER A 105 -13.17 4.11 -12.57
N GLY A 106 -13.42 2.81 -12.39
CA GLY A 106 -13.46 2.19 -11.08
C GLY A 106 -12.12 2.16 -10.36
N MET A 107 -12.13 1.88 -9.06
CA MET A 107 -10.93 1.45 -8.36
C MET A 107 -10.77 -0.05 -8.60
N HIS A 108 -9.71 -0.42 -9.30
CA HIS A 108 -9.23 -1.80 -9.29
C HIS A 108 -8.82 -2.11 -7.85
N ASP A 109 -9.34 -3.21 -7.27
CA ASP A 109 -8.89 -3.91 -6.04
C ASP A 109 -10.05 -4.41 -5.14
N SER A 110 -11.24 -3.78 -5.17
CA SER A 110 -12.34 -4.16 -4.26
C SER A 110 -13.32 -5.22 -4.81
N PHE A 111 -13.42 -5.38 -6.12
CA PHE A 111 -14.33 -6.32 -6.78
C PHE A 111 -13.65 -7.00 -7.97
N PRO A 112 -14.17 -8.15 -8.46
CA PRO A 112 -13.53 -8.90 -9.53
C PRO A 112 -13.21 -8.04 -10.76
N GLU A 113 -11.98 -8.14 -11.25
CA GLU A 113 -11.45 -7.28 -12.31
C GLU A 113 -12.27 -7.38 -13.61
N HIS A 114 -12.79 -8.56 -13.92
CA HIS A 114 -13.57 -8.81 -15.12
C HIS A 114 -14.97 -8.19 -15.12
N TRP A 115 -15.41 -7.62 -14.00
CA TRP A 115 -16.62 -6.81 -13.96
C TRP A 115 -16.40 -5.44 -14.60
N TYR A 116 -15.14 -5.02 -14.76
CA TYR A 116 -14.74 -3.80 -15.43
C TYR A 116 -14.52 -4.04 -16.93
N TYR A 117 -15.38 -3.45 -17.76
CA TYR A 117 -15.25 -3.52 -19.21
C TYR A 117 -14.61 -2.23 -19.74
N ASN A 118 -13.43 -2.35 -20.34
CA ASN A 118 -12.64 -1.27 -20.94
C ASN A 118 -12.38 -0.08 -20.00
N GLY A 119 -12.43 -0.29 -18.67
CA GLY A 119 -12.23 0.75 -17.65
C GLY A 119 -13.33 1.81 -17.54
N THR A 120 -14.35 1.80 -18.42
CA THR A 120 -15.39 2.84 -18.50
C THR A 120 -16.81 2.34 -18.24
N SER A 121 -16.98 1.03 -18.02
CA SER A 121 -18.27 0.44 -17.72
C SER A 121 -18.11 -0.73 -16.76
N PHE A 122 -19.13 -0.96 -15.94
CA PHE A 122 -19.10 -1.97 -14.90
C PHE A 122 -20.41 -2.72 -14.88
N LYS A 123 -20.34 -4.03 -14.69
CA LYS A 123 -21.52 -4.87 -14.54
C LYS A 123 -21.22 -5.97 -13.55
N ILE A 124 -22.06 -6.09 -12.54
CA ILE A 124 -21.95 -7.15 -11.55
C ILE A 124 -22.44 -8.43 -12.22
N GLY A 125 -21.51 -9.37 -12.38
CA GLY A 125 -21.77 -10.68 -12.96
C GLY A 125 -21.20 -11.77 -12.06
N ASN A 126 -20.88 -12.91 -12.66
CA ASN A 126 -20.36 -14.03 -11.90
C ASN A 126 -19.05 -13.69 -11.18
N TYR A 127 -18.88 -14.22 -9.98
CA TYR A 127 -17.65 -14.04 -9.22
C TYR A 127 -16.43 -14.60 -9.96
N MET A 128 -16.61 -15.68 -10.73
CA MET A 128 -15.54 -16.33 -11.45
C MET A 128 -15.49 -15.91 -12.91
N GLN A 129 -14.28 -15.69 -13.40
CA GLN A 129 -13.94 -15.72 -14.81
C GLN A 129 -12.74 -16.64 -15.00
N PHE A 130 -12.86 -17.61 -15.90
CA PHE A 130 -11.77 -18.51 -16.24
C PHE A 130 -11.08 -18.02 -17.50
N SER A 131 -9.76 -18.18 -17.54
CA SER A 131 -8.94 -17.85 -18.70
C SER A 131 -9.13 -18.87 -19.82
N SER A 132 -9.41 -20.11 -19.43
CA SER A 132 -9.53 -21.25 -20.33
C SER A 132 -10.90 -21.93 -20.26
N LYS A 133 -11.17 -22.77 -21.26
CA LYS A 133 -12.40 -23.57 -21.32
C LYS A 133 -12.39 -24.63 -20.23
N MET A 134 -13.45 -24.68 -19.41
CA MET A 134 -13.57 -25.64 -18.32
C MET A 134 -14.30 -26.91 -18.75
N ILE A 135 -13.75 -28.06 -18.36
CA ILE A 135 -14.23 -29.41 -18.69
C ILE A 135 -14.71 -30.07 -17.40
N HIS A 136 -15.97 -30.54 -17.39
CA HIS A 136 -16.52 -31.29 -16.27
C HIS A 136 -15.90 -32.70 -16.19
N ALA A 137 -15.41 -33.08 -15.01
CA ALA A 137 -14.80 -34.38 -14.78
C ALA A 137 -15.85 -35.50 -14.69
N ILE A 138 -15.76 -36.48 -15.59
CA ILE A 138 -16.70 -37.63 -15.66
C ILE A 138 -16.63 -38.51 -14.40
N ASN A 139 -15.46 -38.60 -13.77
CA ASN A 139 -15.20 -39.40 -12.57
C ASN A 139 -14.98 -38.51 -11.33
N SER A 140 -15.88 -37.58 -11.07
CA SER A 140 -15.79 -36.74 -9.87
C SER A 140 -15.93 -37.58 -8.59
N SER A 141 -15.44 -37.06 -7.47
CA SER A 141 -15.51 -37.78 -6.18
C SER A 141 -16.98 -38.02 -5.77
N LYS A 142 -17.22 -38.93 -4.81
CA LYS A 142 -18.59 -39.17 -4.30
C LYS A 142 -19.25 -37.90 -3.72
N ASN A 143 -18.44 -36.92 -3.28
CA ASN A 143 -18.91 -35.78 -2.50
C ASN A 143 -18.76 -34.44 -3.23
N GLU A 144 -18.07 -34.42 -4.37
CA GLU A 144 -17.73 -33.18 -5.08
C GLU A 144 -17.86 -33.35 -6.60
N ASP A 145 -18.30 -32.29 -7.26
CA ASP A 145 -18.13 -32.12 -8.70
C ASP A 145 -16.86 -31.31 -8.97
N HIS A 146 -16.19 -31.63 -10.07
CA HIS A 146 -14.88 -31.10 -10.39
C HIS A 146 -14.85 -30.65 -11.85
N TRP A 147 -14.35 -29.45 -12.09
CA TRP A 147 -14.04 -28.93 -13.41
C TRP A 147 -12.58 -28.56 -13.47
N TYR A 148 -11.97 -28.80 -14.61
CA TYR A 148 -10.58 -28.45 -14.88
C TYR A 148 -10.48 -27.79 -16.24
N SER A 149 -9.52 -26.90 -16.38
CA SER A 149 -9.21 -26.23 -17.65
C SER A 149 -8.66 -27.21 -18.68
N GLU A 150 -9.02 -26.97 -19.94
CA GLU A 150 -8.44 -27.68 -21.09
C GLU A 150 -6.92 -27.42 -21.21
N GLU A 151 -6.49 -26.21 -20.84
CA GLU A 151 -5.10 -25.81 -20.83
C GLU A 151 -4.32 -26.39 -19.64
N LYS A 152 -3.06 -26.73 -19.88
CA LYS A 152 -2.17 -27.29 -18.87
C LYS A 152 -1.00 -26.38 -18.61
N CYS A 153 -0.70 -26.19 -17.33
CA CYS A 153 0.39 -25.37 -16.83
C CYS A 153 1.44 -26.28 -16.17
N SER A 154 2.71 -25.98 -16.44
CA SER A 154 3.84 -26.70 -15.87
C SER A 154 4.43 -25.91 -14.72
N LEU A 155 4.69 -26.59 -13.59
CA LEU A 155 5.47 -26.03 -12.49
C LEU A 155 6.96 -26.26 -12.73
N GLU A 156 7.82 -25.53 -12.00
CA GLU A 156 9.28 -25.71 -12.10
C GLU A 156 9.76 -27.10 -11.69
N THR A 157 8.99 -27.81 -10.85
CA THR A 157 9.26 -29.20 -10.47
C THR A 157 9.12 -30.18 -11.65
N GLY A 158 8.60 -29.71 -12.79
CA GLY A 158 8.27 -30.53 -13.97
C GLY A 158 6.87 -31.14 -13.92
N ASP A 159 6.14 -30.94 -12.82
CA ASP A 159 4.77 -31.40 -12.68
C ASP A 159 3.83 -30.59 -13.57
N VAL A 160 2.89 -31.27 -14.23
CA VAL A 160 1.93 -30.65 -15.16
C VAL A 160 0.53 -30.81 -14.59
N TYR A 161 -0.15 -29.68 -14.39
CA TYR A 161 -1.53 -29.60 -13.89
C TYR A 161 -2.42 -28.86 -14.89
N PRO A 162 -3.75 -29.02 -14.81
CA PRO A 162 -4.63 -28.01 -15.40
C PRO A 162 -4.29 -26.63 -14.83
N CYS A 163 -4.32 -25.59 -15.67
CA CYS A 163 -3.99 -24.23 -15.22
C CYS A 163 -4.97 -23.70 -14.17
N GLU A 164 -6.23 -24.10 -14.30
CA GLU A 164 -7.37 -23.73 -13.46
C GLU A 164 -8.20 -24.99 -13.15
N GLU A 165 -8.63 -25.17 -11.91
CA GLU A 165 -9.49 -26.25 -11.42
C GLU A 165 -10.48 -25.68 -10.39
N ILE A 166 -11.75 -26.07 -10.46
CA ILE A 166 -12.75 -25.62 -9.51
C ILE A 166 -13.62 -26.79 -9.04
N PHE A 167 -13.97 -26.76 -7.76
CA PHE A 167 -14.69 -27.82 -7.10
C PHE A 167 -15.97 -27.30 -6.48
N PHE A 168 -17.04 -28.06 -6.65
CA PHE A 168 -18.36 -27.75 -6.13
C PHE A 168 -18.86 -28.91 -5.28
N LYS A 169 -19.77 -28.63 -4.35
CA LYS A 169 -20.49 -29.69 -3.64
C LYS A 169 -21.31 -30.50 -4.65
N LYS A 170 -21.30 -31.82 -4.50
CA LYS A 170 -21.93 -32.75 -5.45
C LYS A 170 -23.36 -32.34 -5.83
N ASN A 171 -23.61 -32.32 -7.15
CA ASN A 171 -24.87 -31.98 -7.81
C ASN A 171 -25.43 -30.61 -7.41
N THR A 172 -24.55 -29.64 -7.14
CA THR A 172 -24.93 -28.26 -6.81
C THR A 172 -23.96 -27.27 -7.44
N ASP A 173 -24.34 -26.00 -7.46
CA ASP A 173 -23.52 -24.85 -7.84
C ASP A 173 -22.76 -24.26 -6.64
N ILE A 174 -22.70 -24.96 -5.49
CA ILE A 174 -22.05 -24.46 -4.27
C ILE A 174 -20.53 -24.63 -4.38
N PRO A 175 -19.75 -23.54 -4.54
CA PRO A 175 -18.31 -23.66 -4.73
C PRO A 175 -17.63 -23.99 -3.40
N LEU A 176 -16.58 -24.80 -3.48
CA LEU A 176 -15.80 -25.27 -2.34
C LEU A 176 -14.39 -24.70 -2.37
N ARG A 177 -13.70 -24.83 -3.50
CA ARG A 177 -12.35 -24.33 -3.70
C ARG A 177 -12.06 -24.10 -5.17
N TYR A 178 -11.18 -23.15 -5.42
CA TYR A 178 -10.59 -22.86 -6.71
C TYR A 178 -9.08 -23.07 -6.60
N ILE A 179 -8.50 -23.73 -7.58
CA ILE A 179 -7.07 -23.99 -7.66
C ILE A 179 -6.59 -23.48 -8.99
N PHE A 180 -5.55 -22.67 -8.98
CA PHE A 180 -4.97 -22.14 -10.21
C PHE A 180 -3.46 -22.06 -10.11
N VAL A 181 -2.82 -22.00 -11.26
CA VAL A 181 -1.38 -21.78 -11.36
C VAL A 181 -1.13 -20.29 -11.55
N GLU A 182 -0.46 -19.69 -10.59
CA GLU A 182 -0.06 -18.29 -10.62
C GLU A 182 1.43 -18.16 -10.98
N GLY A 183 1.76 -17.24 -11.87
CA GLY A 183 3.14 -16.92 -12.23
C GLY A 183 3.70 -15.79 -11.38
N HIS A 184 4.77 -16.06 -10.63
CA HIS A 184 5.56 -15.06 -9.92
C HIS A 184 6.91 -14.85 -10.62
N GLY A 185 6.91 -14.05 -11.68
CA GLY A 185 8.12 -13.80 -12.48
C GLY A 185 8.59 -15.06 -13.21
N TYR A 186 9.67 -15.68 -12.75
CA TYR A 186 10.22 -16.92 -13.34
C TYR A 186 9.61 -18.21 -12.78
N PHE A 187 8.88 -18.11 -11.66
CA PHE A 187 8.36 -19.26 -10.92
C PHE A 187 6.85 -19.40 -11.15
N ALA A 188 6.34 -20.62 -11.25
CA ALA A 188 4.91 -20.90 -11.24
C ALA A 188 4.54 -21.71 -9.99
N THR A 189 3.53 -21.26 -9.24
CA THR A 189 3.06 -21.92 -8.01
C THR A 189 1.57 -22.22 -8.12
N ARG A 190 1.14 -23.29 -7.44
CA ARG A 190 -0.26 -23.68 -7.38
C ARG A 190 -0.91 -23.04 -6.16
N VAL A 191 -1.86 -22.15 -6.38
CA VAL A 191 -2.59 -21.40 -5.35
C VAL A 191 -3.94 -22.06 -5.14
N ILE A 192 -4.36 -22.19 -3.88
CA ILE A 192 -5.67 -22.76 -3.51
C ILE A 192 -6.46 -21.69 -2.76
N GLU A 193 -7.61 -21.33 -3.30
CA GLU A 193 -8.60 -20.48 -2.66
C GLU A 193 -9.75 -21.33 -2.14
N ASN A 194 -10.05 -21.22 -0.85
CA ASN A 194 -11.19 -21.94 -0.27
C ASN A 194 -12.36 -20.99 -0.06
N TYR A 195 -13.57 -21.50 -0.31
CA TYR A 195 -14.81 -20.74 -0.17
C TYR A 195 -15.70 -21.37 0.90
N LYS A 196 -16.06 -20.56 1.89
CA LYS A 196 -17.03 -20.91 2.91
C LYS A 196 -18.35 -20.19 2.65
N ILE A 197 -19.33 -20.93 2.16
CA ILE A 197 -20.63 -20.38 1.78
C ILE A 197 -21.47 -20.09 3.02
N ILE A 198 -21.91 -18.84 3.17
CA ILE A 198 -22.80 -18.39 4.24
C ILE A 198 -24.26 -18.59 3.81
N SER A 199 -24.61 -18.18 2.60
CA SER A 199 -25.98 -18.32 2.07
C SER A 199 -26.02 -18.23 0.55
N ILE A 200 -27.03 -18.88 -0.03
CA ILE A 200 -27.38 -18.79 -1.46
C ILE A 200 -28.75 -18.14 -1.57
N GLY A 201 -28.95 -17.35 -2.62
CA GLY A 201 -30.11 -16.46 -2.77
C GLY A 201 -29.78 -15.03 -2.32
N LYS A 202 -30.80 -14.16 -2.39
CA LYS A 202 -30.65 -12.72 -2.15
C LYS A 202 -29.83 -12.43 -0.88
N PRO A 203 -28.67 -11.74 -1.00
CA PRO A 203 -27.88 -11.35 0.16
C PRO A 203 -28.66 -10.45 1.12
N SER A 204 -28.32 -10.56 2.41
CA SER A 204 -28.98 -9.82 3.49
C SER A 204 -28.87 -8.31 3.29
N ASP A 205 -30.02 -7.62 3.32
CA ASP A 205 -30.09 -6.16 3.21
C ASP A 205 -29.32 -5.45 4.36
N LYS A 206 -29.05 -6.15 5.47
CA LYS A 206 -28.22 -5.63 6.59
C LYS A 206 -26.77 -5.35 6.19
N LEU A 207 -26.22 -6.06 5.21
CA LEU A 207 -24.84 -5.81 4.74
C LEU A 207 -24.75 -4.41 4.10
N PHE A 208 -25.84 -3.95 3.49
CA PHE A 208 -25.93 -2.67 2.80
C PHE A 208 -26.50 -1.54 3.66
N SER A 209 -26.99 -1.82 4.87
CA SER A 209 -27.59 -0.79 5.74
C SER A 209 -26.57 0.15 6.38
N LYS A 210 -25.29 -0.20 6.34
CA LYS A 210 -24.18 0.62 6.88
C LYS A 210 -23.68 1.72 5.93
N ILE A 211 -24.21 1.79 4.70
CA ILE A 211 -23.82 2.84 3.74
C ILE A 211 -24.10 4.23 4.37
N PRO A 212 -23.07 5.10 4.52
CA PRO A 212 -23.26 6.41 5.12
C PRO A 212 -24.23 7.26 4.31
N LYS A 213 -25.29 7.81 4.92
CA LYS A 213 -26.32 8.57 4.17
C LYS A 213 -25.80 9.83 3.48
N CYS A 214 -24.69 10.40 3.96
CA CYS A 214 -24.09 11.62 3.42
C CYS A 214 -22.83 11.32 2.60
N TRP A 215 -22.64 10.08 2.13
CA TRP A 215 -21.40 9.66 1.47
C TRP A 215 -21.02 10.56 0.28
N MET A 216 -21.98 10.97 -0.55
CA MET A 216 -21.71 11.79 -1.73
C MET A 216 -21.11 13.18 -1.39
N ASN A 217 -21.42 13.70 -0.20
CA ASN A 217 -20.94 15.00 0.27
C ASN A 217 -19.67 14.89 1.12
N ASN A 218 -19.45 13.75 1.78
CA ASN A 218 -18.39 13.59 2.80
C ASN A 218 -17.23 12.69 2.35
N CYS A 219 -17.46 11.86 1.34
CA CYS A 219 -16.44 10.98 0.77
C CYS A 219 -15.74 11.68 -0.40
N ILE A 220 -14.48 11.31 -0.65
CA ILE A 220 -13.69 11.88 -1.73
C ILE A 220 -14.16 11.27 -3.05
N ASP A 221 -14.57 12.11 -3.99
CA ASP A 221 -14.82 11.71 -5.38
C ASP A 221 -13.49 11.57 -6.13
N LEU A 222 -13.11 10.34 -6.50
CA LEU A 222 -11.87 10.13 -7.24
C LEU A 222 -11.95 10.57 -8.72
N ASN A 223 -13.14 10.88 -9.24
CA ASN A 223 -13.29 11.48 -10.57
C ASN A 223 -13.11 13.01 -10.57
N LEU A 224 -12.96 13.62 -9.40
CA LEU A 224 -12.74 15.06 -9.19
C LEU A 224 -11.43 15.28 -8.42
N GLY A 225 -10.38 15.77 -9.10
CA GLY A 225 -9.07 15.99 -8.49
C GLY A 225 -8.57 17.42 -8.60
N LEU A 226 -7.61 17.80 -7.76
CA LEU A 226 -6.84 19.04 -7.93
C LEU A 226 -5.61 18.78 -8.80
N ASP A 227 -5.39 19.63 -9.80
CA ASP A 227 -4.19 19.64 -10.64
C ASP A 227 -3.28 20.79 -10.17
N PHE A 228 -2.22 20.45 -9.44
CA PHE A 228 -1.21 21.42 -9.06
C PHE A 228 -0.26 21.62 -10.24
N LEU A 229 -0.35 22.78 -10.90
CA LEU A 229 0.74 23.26 -11.75
C LEU A 229 1.95 23.51 -10.84
N PHE A 230 2.82 22.52 -10.73
CA PHE A 230 4.14 22.49 -10.09
C PHE A 230 4.50 23.63 -9.09
N PRO A 231 4.85 23.31 -7.82
CA PRO A 231 5.14 21.99 -7.27
C PRO A 231 3.89 21.29 -6.72
N SER A 232 3.96 19.96 -6.62
CA SER A 232 2.91 19.02 -6.19
C SER A 232 2.41 19.17 -4.73
N SER A 233 2.76 20.27 -4.05
CA SER A 233 2.30 20.64 -2.71
C SER A 233 2.55 22.13 -2.49
N PRO A 234 1.68 23.04 -2.96
CA PRO A 234 1.84 24.45 -2.66
C PRO A 234 1.68 24.68 -1.16
N ILE A 235 2.73 25.18 -0.51
CA ILE A 235 2.64 25.70 0.86
C ILE A 235 1.94 27.05 0.76
N ILE A 236 0.64 27.08 1.08
CA ILE A 236 -0.13 28.32 1.19
C ILE A 236 0.09 28.87 2.60
N LYS A 237 0.72 30.03 2.75
CA LYS A 237 0.85 30.64 4.08
C LYS A 237 -0.49 31.23 4.53
N VAL A 238 -0.61 31.44 5.83
CA VAL A 238 -1.75 32.14 6.41
C VAL A 238 -1.88 33.52 5.75
N ASN A 239 -3.08 33.85 5.24
CA ASN A 239 -3.43 35.05 4.46
C ASN A 239 -2.93 35.09 3.01
N GLU A 240 -2.40 34.00 2.46
CA GLU A 240 -2.12 33.87 1.03
C GLU A 240 -3.26 33.10 0.32
N SER A 241 -3.39 33.33 -0.99
CA SER A 241 -4.26 32.54 -1.86
C SER A 241 -3.46 32.03 -3.05
N VAL A 242 -3.81 30.85 -3.55
CA VAL A 242 -3.20 30.26 -4.75
C VAL A 242 -4.30 29.88 -5.73
N ILE A 243 -3.99 30.04 -7.02
CA ILE A 243 -4.86 29.57 -8.10
C ILE A 243 -4.45 28.12 -8.39
N VAL A 244 -5.35 27.18 -8.12
CA VAL A 244 -5.18 25.77 -8.50
C VAL A 244 -5.92 25.50 -9.81
N LYS A 245 -5.43 24.55 -10.61
CA LYS A 245 -6.24 23.96 -11.66
C LYS A 245 -7.02 22.79 -11.06
N ILE A 246 -8.22 22.55 -11.54
CA ILE A 246 -9.01 21.38 -11.20
C ILE A 246 -8.84 20.40 -12.36
N ARG A 247 -8.51 19.14 -12.05
CA ARG A 247 -8.58 18.06 -13.02
C ARG A 247 -9.93 17.39 -12.89
N LEU A 248 -10.72 17.54 -13.94
CA LEU A 248 -11.96 16.78 -14.13
C LEU A 248 -11.61 15.60 -15.02
N THR A 249 -11.42 14.42 -14.45
CA THR A 249 -11.30 13.21 -15.28
C THR A 249 -12.62 12.92 -15.99
N SER A 250 -13.75 13.34 -15.38
CA SER A 250 -15.09 13.21 -15.96
C SER A 250 -15.86 14.55 -16.11
N PRO A 251 -16.52 14.83 -17.25
CA PRO A 251 -17.37 16.01 -17.45
C PRO A 251 -18.84 15.70 -17.11
N PRO A 252 -19.34 16.15 -15.95
CA PRO A 252 -20.49 17.06 -15.93
C PRO A 252 -20.50 17.95 -14.67
N HIS A 253 -19.35 18.07 -14.00
CA HIS A 253 -19.20 18.90 -12.82
C HIS A 253 -19.61 20.33 -13.17
N ARG A 254 -20.82 20.73 -12.76
CA ARG A 254 -21.29 22.10 -12.91
C ARG A 254 -20.69 22.89 -11.76
N ILE A 255 -19.69 23.69 -12.08
CA ILE A 255 -19.14 24.70 -11.18
C ILE A 255 -19.60 26.04 -11.74
N ASN A 256 -20.67 26.61 -11.18
CA ASN A 256 -21.08 27.98 -11.48
C ASN A 256 -20.02 28.94 -10.92
N GLY A 257 -19.82 30.10 -11.55
CA GLY A 257 -18.75 31.05 -11.16
C GLY A 257 -18.84 31.62 -9.74
N ASN A 258 -19.90 31.31 -9.03
CA ASN A 258 -20.24 31.67 -7.66
C ASN A 258 -20.53 30.44 -6.77
N ASP A 259 -20.33 29.22 -7.27
CA ASP A 259 -20.40 28.02 -6.46
C ASP A 259 -19.19 27.97 -5.51
N THR A 260 -19.46 27.99 -4.22
CA THR A 260 -18.45 27.73 -3.20
C THR A 260 -18.20 26.23 -3.15
N MET A 261 -17.18 25.75 -3.86
CA MET A 261 -16.69 24.40 -3.64
C MET A 261 -15.93 24.38 -2.32
N THR A 262 -16.51 23.77 -1.29
CA THR A 262 -15.75 23.40 -0.09
C THR A 262 -14.82 22.27 -0.49
N LEU A 263 -13.57 22.61 -0.81
CA LEU A 263 -12.50 21.63 -0.83
C LEU A 263 -12.33 21.14 0.60
N GLN A 264 -13.08 20.10 0.96
CA GLN A 264 -12.63 19.16 1.96
C GLN A 264 -11.49 18.40 1.31
N GLY A 265 -10.34 19.06 1.21
CA GLY A 265 -9.12 18.31 1.31
C GLY A 265 -9.26 17.52 2.59
N MET A 266 -9.04 16.21 2.52
CA MET A 266 -8.31 15.59 3.60
C MET A 266 -7.03 16.42 3.67
N PHE A 267 -7.02 17.53 4.43
CA PHE A 267 -5.79 18.11 4.89
C PHE A 267 -5.19 16.95 5.66
N PRO A 268 -4.17 16.29 5.11
CA PRO A 268 -3.44 15.39 5.94
C PRO A 268 -2.66 16.35 6.81
N ILE A 269 -3.20 16.66 7.99
CA ILE A 269 -2.32 16.61 9.14
C ILE A 269 -1.83 15.15 9.12
N ARG A 270 -0.70 14.97 8.42
CA ARG A 270 -0.14 13.75 7.83
C ARG A 270 -0.66 12.43 8.38
N PHE A 271 -1.16 11.58 7.48
CA PHE A 271 -0.91 10.15 7.55
C PHE A 271 -0.31 9.65 6.25
N ILE A 272 0.88 9.09 6.40
CA ILE A 272 1.62 8.32 5.42
C ILE A 272 0.77 7.10 5.08
N CYS A 273 0.44 6.89 3.81
CA CYS A 273 0.01 5.57 3.36
C CYS A 273 0.57 5.31 1.97
N SER A 274 1.50 4.37 1.93
CA SER A 274 2.06 3.78 0.72
C SER A 274 1.01 2.93 0.03
N TYR A 275 0.67 3.24 -1.21
CA TYR A 275 0.10 2.24 -2.11
C TYR A 275 1.25 1.34 -2.57
N THR A 276 1.27 0.09 -2.11
CA THR A 276 2.03 -1.01 -2.71
C THR A 276 1.09 -1.79 -3.62
N THR A 277 1.04 -1.39 -4.89
CA THR A 277 0.77 -2.35 -5.98
C THR A 277 1.81 -3.46 -5.85
N GLY A 278 1.39 -4.73 -5.91
CA GLY A 278 2.19 -5.94 -5.69
C GLY A 278 3.37 -6.14 -6.65
N LYS A 279 4.37 -5.26 -6.58
CA LYS A 279 5.71 -5.42 -7.16
C LYS A 279 6.68 -5.47 -6.00
N THR A 280 7.50 -6.53 -5.95
CA THR A 280 8.55 -6.70 -4.94
C THR A 280 9.52 -5.52 -5.02
N ARG A 281 9.46 -4.63 -4.02
CA ARG A 281 10.38 -3.49 -3.95
C ARG A 281 11.72 -3.96 -3.40
N GLU A 282 12.80 -3.66 -4.11
CA GLU A 282 14.15 -3.95 -3.61
C GLU A 282 14.42 -3.06 -2.38
N ILE A 283 14.84 -3.67 -1.26
CA ILE A 283 15.12 -2.93 -0.03
C ILE A 283 16.54 -2.36 -0.09
N ILE A 284 16.65 -1.04 -0.03
CA ILE A 284 17.92 -0.32 0.06
C ILE A 284 18.10 0.18 1.49
N LYS A 285 19.19 -0.23 2.14
CA LYS A 285 19.49 0.23 3.50
C LYS A 285 20.02 1.66 3.45
N PHE A 286 19.56 2.51 4.34
CA PHE A 286 20.00 3.90 4.48
C PHE A 286 20.35 4.20 5.93
N TYR A 287 21.66 4.26 6.21
CA TYR A 287 22.19 4.56 7.53
C TYR A 287 22.18 6.06 7.80
N TYR A 288 21.69 6.47 8.97
CA TYR A 288 21.40 7.87 9.27
C TYR A 288 21.72 8.27 10.72
N ASP A 289 22.05 9.55 10.93
CA ASP A 289 22.08 10.20 12.24
C ASP A 289 21.42 11.58 12.18
N PHE A 290 20.56 11.89 13.14
CA PHE A 290 19.92 13.21 13.28
C PHE A 290 20.90 14.37 13.48
N LYS A 291 22.09 14.13 14.04
CA LYS A 291 23.11 15.18 14.19
C LYS A 291 24.01 15.35 12.96
N SER A 292 23.86 14.53 11.93
CA SER A 292 24.63 14.63 10.68
C SER A 292 23.96 15.61 9.70
N PRO A 293 24.64 16.73 9.33
CA PRO A 293 24.07 17.68 8.37
C PRO A 293 23.97 17.08 6.97
N TYR A 294 24.89 16.19 6.60
CA TYR A 294 24.82 15.51 5.31
C TYR A 294 23.67 14.50 5.24
N THR A 295 23.32 13.86 6.36
CA THR A 295 22.13 13.00 6.42
C THR A 295 20.86 13.82 6.21
N TYR A 296 20.76 15.00 6.83
CA TYR A 296 19.62 15.90 6.60
C TYR A 296 19.49 16.30 5.12
N LEU A 297 20.62 16.63 4.48
CA LEU A 297 20.65 16.96 3.06
C LEU A 297 20.29 15.76 2.17
N ALA A 298 20.69 14.54 2.55
CA ALA A 298 20.43 13.32 1.79
C ALA A 298 18.99 12.81 1.92
N LEU A 299 18.26 13.13 2.99
CA LEU A 299 16.94 12.54 3.27
C LEU A 299 15.95 12.70 2.12
N GLU A 300 15.74 13.92 1.61
CA GLU A 300 14.79 14.16 0.52
C GLU A 300 15.26 13.56 -0.83
N PRO A 301 16.52 13.74 -1.26
CA PRO A 301 17.06 12.99 -2.41
C PRO A 301 16.95 11.47 -2.29
N ALA A 302 17.11 10.92 -1.08
CA ALA A 302 16.94 9.49 -0.83
C ALA A 302 15.49 9.08 -1.09
N LEU A 303 14.52 9.78 -0.48
CA LEU A 303 13.08 9.51 -0.69
C LEU A 303 12.65 9.67 -2.15
N GLN A 304 13.32 10.54 -2.90
CA GLN A 304 13.07 10.67 -4.33
C GLN A 304 13.45 9.40 -5.12
N LEU A 305 14.40 8.59 -4.62
CA LEU A 305 14.74 7.30 -5.24
C LEU A 305 13.56 6.33 -5.21
N GLU A 306 12.76 6.30 -4.14
CA GLU A 306 11.56 5.43 -4.06
C GLU A 306 10.46 5.84 -5.06
N LYS A 307 10.51 7.06 -5.59
CA LYS A 307 9.59 7.54 -6.64
C LYS A 307 10.10 7.26 -8.05
N GLU A 308 11.41 7.12 -8.20
CA GLU A 308 12.08 6.92 -9.49
C GLU A 308 12.37 5.43 -9.77
N TYR A 309 12.44 4.60 -8.73
CA TYR A 309 12.80 3.19 -8.82
C TYR A 309 11.83 2.35 -7.95
N PRO A 310 11.58 1.08 -8.28
CA PRO A 310 10.79 0.14 -7.49
C PRO A 310 11.60 -0.35 -6.28
N ILE A 311 12.03 0.59 -5.43
CA ILE A 311 12.78 0.32 -4.22
C ILE A 311 12.01 0.80 -2.99
N GLN A 312 12.42 0.29 -1.84
CA GLN A 312 12.02 0.81 -0.54
C GLN A 312 13.26 1.10 0.30
N LEU A 313 13.30 2.26 0.94
CA LEU A 313 14.36 2.61 1.87
C LEU A 313 14.06 2.01 3.25
N ARG A 314 15.05 1.31 3.79
CA ARG A 314 15.07 0.91 5.20
C ARG A 314 15.99 1.84 5.97
N PHE A 315 15.43 2.65 6.85
CA PHE A 315 16.17 3.62 7.66
C PHE A 315 16.82 2.93 8.85
N ILE A 316 18.16 2.94 8.92
CA ILE A 316 18.91 2.25 9.98
C ILE A 316 19.70 3.30 10.79
N PRO A 317 19.48 3.44 12.11
CA PRO A 317 20.20 4.43 12.89
C PRO A 317 21.67 4.04 13.07
N TRP A 318 22.56 5.02 13.05
CA TRP A 318 23.97 4.84 13.40
C TRP A 318 24.53 6.13 13.99
N VAL A 319 25.08 6.08 15.21
CA VAL A 319 25.61 7.28 15.88
C VAL A 319 26.89 7.77 15.20
N LEU A 320 26.85 8.99 14.67
CA LEU A 320 28.00 9.70 14.13
C LEU A 320 29.01 10.05 15.24
N ARG A 321 30.15 9.37 15.21
CA ARG A 321 31.26 9.57 16.15
C ARG A 321 32.18 10.71 15.68
N ILE A 322 31.80 11.94 16.08
CA ILE A 322 32.48 13.19 15.68
C ILE A 322 33.97 13.21 16.09
N GLU A 323 34.30 12.65 17.24
CA GLU A 323 35.68 12.63 17.75
C GLU A 323 36.58 11.72 16.89
N GLU A 324 36.08 10.56 16.48
CA GLU A 324 36.79 9.67 15.55
C GLU A 324 36.91 10.30 14.16
N SER A 325 35.82 10.90 13.67
CA SER A 325 35.75 11.46 12.31
C SER A 325 36.59 12.75 12.12
N PHE A 326 36.77 13.54 13.18
CA PHE A 326 37.41 14.86 13.13
C PHE A 326 38.54 15.06 14.15
N GLY A 327 39.09 13.95 14.66
CA GLY A 327 40.34 13.88 15.41
C GLY A 327 40.26 14.36 16.86
N GLY A 328 39.79 13.47 17.73
CA GLY A 328 39.83 13.57 19.18
C GLY A 328 38.81 14.55 19.77
N ASN A 329 38.89 14.74 21.08
CA ASN A 329 38.04 15.67 21.81
C ASN A 329 38.25 17.12 21.34
N LEU A 330 37.28 17.99 21.65
CA LEU A 330 37.30 19.39 21.19
C LEU A 330 38.56 20.17 21.61
N GLN A 331 39.17 19.82 22.74
CA GLN A 331 40.34 20.51 23.29
C GLN A 331 41.65 20.12 22.58
N GLN A 332 41.73 18.88 22.09
CA GLN A 332 42.92 18.33 21.42
C GLN A 332 42.86 18.44 19.89
N ARG A 333 41.77 19.00 19.34
CA ARG A 333 41.54 19.07 17.90
C ARG A 333 42.52 20.02 17.20
N SER A 334 43.26 19.49 16.23
CA SER A 334 44.22 20.25 15.43
C SER A 334 43.58 21.37 14.59
N LYS A 335 44.37 22.39 14.22
CA LYS A 335 43.95 23.46 13.30
C LYS A 335 43.39 22.92 11.98
N LEU A 336 44.01 21.87 11.44
CA LEU A 336 43.57 21.22 10.20
C LEU A 336 42.16 20.62 10.35
N ASN A 337 41.90 19.92 11.45
CA ASN A 337 40.59 19.33 11.71
C ASN A 337 39.52 20.40 11.94
N TRP A 338 39.86 21.50 12.60
CA TRP A 338 38.98 22.67 12.69
C TRP A 338 38.64 23.27 11.32
N ASN A 339 39.61 23.33 10.41
CA ASN A 339 39.37 23.79 9.04
C ASN A 339 38.45 22.83 8.28
N LYS A 340 38.62 21.50 8.42
CA LYS A 340 37.71 20.50 7.83
C LYS A 340 36.27 20.67 8.33
N VAL A 341 36.08 20.86 9.65
CA VAL A 341 34.74 21.08 10.23
C VAL A 341 34.12 22.38 9.70
N ARG A 342 34.86 23.49 9.69
CA ARG A 342 34.36 24.78 9.16
C ARG A 342 33.96 24.66 7.70
N TYR A 343 34.79 23.98 6.89
CA TYR A 343 34.49 23.73 5.50
C TYR A 343 33.26 22.85 5.34
N GLY A 344 33.14 21.75 6.08
CA GLY A 344 31.97 20.86 6.01
C GLY A 344 30.66 21.59 6.26
N TYR A 345 30.59 22.47 7.27
CA TYR A 345 29.39 23.28 7.50
C TYR A 345 29.19 24.40 6.48
N LEU A 346 30.26 24.98 5.92
CA LEU A 346 30.14 25.90 4.79
C LEU A 346 29.53 25.20 3.58
N ASP A 347 29.98 23.99 3.28
CA ASP A 347 29.54 23.22 2.13
C ASP A 347 28.10 22.72 2.29
N CYS A 348 27.74 22.18 3.46
CA CYS A 348 26.37 21.80 3.78
C CYS A 348 25.39 22.97 3.56
N ARG A 349 25.80 24.20 3.91
CA ARG A 349 24.96 25.40 3.74
C ARG A 349 24.74 25.78 2.27
N ARG A 350 25.64 25.43 1.35
CA ARG A 350 25.41 25.64 -0.09
C ARG A 350 24.19 24.84 -0.55
N PHE A 351 24.18 23.54 -0.28
CA PHE A 351 23.04 22.66 -0.56
C PHE A 351 21.77 23.06 0.21
N ALA A 352 21.91 23.47 1.47
CA ALA A 352 20.77 23.86 2.29
C ALA A 352 20.08 25.12 1.75
N ASN A 353 20.86 26.13 1.35
CA ASN A 353 20.33 27.42 0.87
C ASN A 353 19.50 27.27 -0.41
N GLU A 354 19.90 26.38 -1.33
CA GLU A 354 19.12 26.09 -2.55
C GLU A 354 17.72 25.55 -2.24
N ARG A 355 17.53 24.91 -1.07
CA ARG A 355 16.29 24.28 -0.62
C ARG A 355 15.59 25.04 0.51
N GLY A 356 16.09 26.21 0.90
CA GLY A 356 15.56 26.98 2.02
C GLY A 356 15.72 26.31 3.40
N LEU A 357 16.65 25.35 3.53
CA LEU A 357 16.92 24.66 4.79
C LEU A 357 17.90 25.46 5.67
N ILE A 358 17.71 25.39 6.98
CA ILE A 358 18.61 26.01 7.96
C ILE A 358 19.52 24.93 8.54
N ILE A 359 20.84 25.08 8.36
CA ILE A 359 21.86 24.25 9.00
C ILE A 359 22.79 25.13 9.84
N ARG A 360 22.54 25.17 11.15
CA ARG A 360 23.47 25.75 12.13
C ARG A 360 24.34 24.64 12.70
N GLY A 361 25.65 24.89 12.79
CA GLY A 361 26.53 23.96 13.49
C GLY A 361 26.08 23.76 14.95
N PRO A 362 26.21 22.54 15.51
CA PRO A 362 25.82 22.27 16.87
C PRO A 362 26.70 23.06 17.84
N GLN A 363 26.14 23.43 19.00
CA GLN A 363 26.84 24.25 19.99
C GLN A 363 27.87 23.45 20.81
N ARG A 364 27.73 22.13 20.82
CA ARG A 364 28.59 21.15 21.48
C ARG A 364 28.52 19.81 20.73
N ILE A 365 29.28 18.82 21.16
CA ILE A 365 29.06 17.44 20.72
C ILE A 365 27.81 16.92 21.44
N PHE A 366 26.89 16.35 20.66
CA PHE A 366 25.66 15.71 21.16
C PHE A 366 25.77 14.20 21.00
N ASP A 367 25.29 13.47 21.98
CA ASP A 367 24.84 12.08 21.82
C ASP A 367 23.47 12.07 21.15
N SER A 368 23.34 11.33 20.06
CA SER A 368 22.12 11.21 19.27
C SER A 368 21.37 9.91 19.55
N ARG A 369 21.92 9.01 20.38
CA ARG A 369 21.36 7.67 20.63
C ARG A 369 19.88 7.73 21.03
N LEU A 370 19.51 8.64 21.94
CA LEU A 370 18.12 8.80 22.37
C LEU A 370 17.18 9.18 21.21
N SER A 371 17.56 10.19 20.42
CA SER A 371 16.78 10.57 19.23
C SER A 371 16.71 9.47 18.17
N LEU A 372 17.76 8.65 18.03
CA LEU A 372 17.79 7.53 17.10
C LEU A 372 16.90 6.37 17.55
N ILE A 373 16.86 6.09 18.86
CA ILE A 373 15.87 5.19 19.46
C ILE A 373 14.45 5.72 19.26
N GLY A 374 14.25 7.04 19.37
CA GLY A 374 13.00 7.69 18.95
C GLY A 374 12.66 7.42 17.48
N GLY A 375 13.66 7.43 16.59
CA GLY A 375 13.51 7.07 15.19
C GLY A 375 13.04 5.62 15.00
N LEU A 376 13.63 4.66 15.71
CA LEU A 376 13.21 3.25 15.68
C LEU A 376 11.78 3.07 16.20
N TYR A 377 11.41 3.76 17.28
CA TYR A 377 10.04 3.76 17.79
C TYR A 377 9.06 4.31 16.73
N ALA A 378 9.40 5.44 16.12
CA ALA A 378 8.57 6.06 15.08
C ALA A 378 8.43 5.17 13.83
N ASP A 379 9.49 4.44 13.45
CA ASP A 379 9.48 3.50 12.33
C ASP A 379 8.56 2.29 12.60
N LYS A 380 8.68 1.66 13.77
CA LYS A 380 7.79 0.57 14.22
C LYS A 380 6.31 0.95 14.26
N HIS A 381 6.02 2.24 14.34
CA HIS A 381 4.67 2.79 14.43
C HIS A 381 4.26 3.59 13.18
N ASN A 382 4.99 3.47 12.07
CA ASN A 382 4.65 4.03 10.76
C ASN A 382 4.60 5.58 10.70
N PHE A 383 5.39 6.29 11.54
CA PHE A 383 5.50 7.75 11.50
C PHE A 383 6.94 8.29 11.47
N PHE A 384 7.92 7.44 11.10
CA PHE A 384 9.34 7.78 11.04
C PHE A 384 9.63 9.09 10.30
N LEU A 385 9.10 9.27 9.08
CA LEU A 385 9.40 10.46 8.28
C LEU A 385 8.92 11.75 8.94
N SER A 386 7.74 11.74 9.58
CA SER A 386 7.22 12.89 10.32
C SER A 386 8.13 13.27 11.47
N TYR A 387 8.57 12.29 12.24
CA TYR A 387 9.55 12.48 13.30
C TYR A 387 10.90 12.97 12.75
N ALA A 388 11.43 12.31 11.74
CA ALA A 388 12.76 12.59 11.18
C ALA A 388 12.89 14.00 10.64
N TYR A 389 11.93 14.45 9.80
CA TYR A 389 11.92 15.82 9.27
C TYR A 389 11.95 16.86 10.39
N ARG A 390 11.15 16.65 11.43
CA ARG A 390 11.01 17.60 12.52
C ARG A 390 12.21 17.59 13.47
N THR A 391 12.79 16.41 13.75
CA THR A 391 14.03 16.27 14.51
C THR A 391 15.19 16.98 13.82
N PHE A 392 15.38 16.76 12.52
CA PHE A 392 16.42 17.45 11.75
C PHE A 392 16.22 18.97 11.76
N GLU A 393 15.02 19.42 11.43
CA GLU A 393 14.69 20.85 11.36
C GLU A 393 14.98 21.54 12.70
N LEU A 394 14.44 21.01 13.80
CA LEU A 394 14.58 21.62 15.12
C LEU A 394 16.02 21.53 15.63
N PHE A 395 16.71 20.40 15.46
CA PHE A 395 18.11 20.26 15.86
C PHE A 395 19.00 21.29 15.16
N PHE A 396 18.89 21.40 13.83
CA PHE A 396 19.70 22.34 13.05
C PHE A 396 19.27 23.81 13.18
N LYS A 397 18.05 24.08 13.64
CA LYS A 397 17.64 25.42 14.12
C LYS A 397 18.14 25.72 15.55
N ARG A 398 18.68 24.72 16.27
CA ARG A 398 19.04 24.75 17.70
C ARG A 398 17.83 24.97 18.62
N GLN A 399 16.73 24.30 18.29
CA GLN A 399 15.44 24.37 18.97
C GLN A 399 15.03 23.03 19.60
N LEU A 400 15.93 22.05 19.62
CA LEU A 400 15.71 20.72 20.18
C LEU A 400 17.00 20.21 20.81
N ASN A 401 16.93 19.78 22.06
CA ASN A 401 17.98 19.00 22.71
C ASN A 401 17.71 17.51 22.51
N ILE A 402 18.44 16.90 21.57
CA ILE A 402 18.25 15.49 21.19
C ILE A 402 18.66 14.46 22.26
N GLU A 403 19.27 14.90 23.36
CA GLU A 403 19.60 14.09 24.54
C GLU A 403 18.53 14.15 25.64
N ASN A 404 17.55 15.05 25.52
CA ASN A 404 16.51 15.22 26.52
C ASN A 404 15.30 14.33 26.20
N ILE A 405 14.97 13.41 27.12
CA ILE A 405 13.88 12.46 26.92
C ILE A 405 12.51 13.12 26.83
N ASP A 406 12.25 14.18 27.60
CA ASP A 406 10.97 14.87 27.58
C ASP A 406 10.76 15.62 26.26
N GLU A 407 11.81 16.27 25.74
CA GLU A 407 11.76 16.94 24.43
C GLU A 407 11.55 15.94 23.29
N ILE A 408 12.28 14.81 23.30
CA ILE A 408 12.10 13.75 22.29
C ILE A 408 10.72 13.11 22.40
N THR A 409 10.22 12.84 23.61
CA THR A 409 8.89 12.26 23.85
C THR A 409 7.80 13.20 23.33
N LYS A 410 7.89 14.49 23.66
CA LYS A 410 6.97 15.52 23.17
C LYS A 410 6.98 15.58 21.65
N LEU A 411 8.15 15.58 21.04
CA LEU A 411 8.29 15.62 19.60
C LEU A 411 7.71 14.37 18.91
N LEU A 412 7.98 13.18 19.45
CA LEU A 412 7.38 11.92 18.98
C LEU A 412 5.86 11.96 19.09
N TYR A 413 5.33 12.45 20.20
CA TYR A 413 3.88 12.59 20.39
C TYR A 413 3.26 13.51 19.33
N GLU A 414 3.80 14.72 19.19
CA GLU A 414 3.35 15.73 18.22
C GLU A 414 3.42 15.23 16.76
N THR A 415 4.41 14.40 16.44
CA THR A 415 4.61 13.88 15.07
C THR A 415 3.87 12.57 14.80
N SER A 416 3.41 11.88 15.85
CA SER A 416 2.68 10.61 15.72
C SER A 416 1.23 10.76 15.26
N ASN A 417 0.61 11.92 15.52
CA ASN A 417 -0.82 12.20 15.31
C ASN A 417 -1.76 11.13 15.91
N LYS A 418 -1.28 10.30 16.87
CA LYS A 418 -2.07 9.23 17.47
C LYS A 418 -3.10 9.79 18.45
N ASN A 419 -4.31 9.25 18.42
CA ASN A 419 -5.38 9.59 19.36
C ASN A 419 -5.19 8.86 20.70
N VAL A 420 -4.09 9.15 21.39
CA VAL A 420 -3.78 8.65 22.74
C VAL A 420 -3.44 9.83 23.65
N SER A 421 -3.66 9.67 24.96
CA SER A 421 -3.23 10.71 25.91
C SER A 421 -1.70 10.81 25.93
N PHE A 422 -1.19 12.02 26.16
CA PHE A 422 0.24 12.26 26.25
C PHE A 422 0.89 11.42 27.35
N GLU A 423 0.22 11.22 28.49
CA GLU A 423 0.74 10.42 29.60
C GLU A 423 0.95 8.96 29.19
N LYS A 424 -0.02 8.37 28.46
CA LYS A 424 0.07 6.99 28.00
C LYS A 424 1.17 6.84 26.94
N PHE A 425 1.24 7.77 26.00
CA PHE A 425 2.30 7.79 24.98
C PHE A 425 3.68 7.93 25.61
N SER A 426 3.82 8.84 26.57
CA SER A 426 5.06 9.09 27.30
C SER A 426 5.54 7.84 28.04
N GLN A 427 4.64 7.17 28.77
CA GLN A 427 4.95 5.91 29.46
C GLN A 427 5.38 4.81 28.48
N ASP A 428 4.69 4.68 27.34
CA ASP A 428 5.00 3.69 26.31
C ASP A 428 6.38 3.94 25.68
N PHE A 429 6.66 5.16 25.25
CA PHE A 429 7.96 5.51 24.68
C PHE A 429 9.10 5.40 25.71
N GLN A 430 8.90 5.87 26.95
CA GLN A 430 9.92 5.72 27.99
C GLN A 430 10.21 4.25 28.31
N SER A 431 9.18 3.41 28.35
CA SER A 431 9.35 1.96 28.51
C SER A 431 10.14 1.36 27.36
N TYR A 432 9.81 1.71 26.11
CA TYR A 432 10.54 1.29 24.93
C TYR A 432 12.00 1.77 24.97
N ALA A 433 12.24 3.06 25.21
CA ALA A 433 13.56 3.67 25.18
C ALA A 433 14.52 3.13 26.24
N ASN A 434 14.00 2.70 27.39
CA ASN A 434 14.80 2.09 28.47
C ASN A 434 14.99 0.58 28.31
N ASN A 435 14.23 -0.08 27.44
CA ASN A 435 14.27 -1.53 27.26
C ASN A 435 14.53 -1.91 25.78
N GLN A 436 13.48 -2.28 25.05
CA GLN A 436 13.56 -2.84 23.70
C GLN A 436 14.28 -1.91 22.72
N GLY A 437 14.12 -0.60 22.84
CA GLY A 437 14.77 0.39 21.99
C GLY A 437 16.30 0.37 22.10
N GLN A 438 16.86 0.07 23.28
CA GLN A 438 18.30 -0.10 23.43
C GLN A 438 18.80 -1.33 22.65
N GLN A 439 18.04 -2.42 22.70
CA GLN A 439 18.38 -3.66 21.97
C GLN A 439 18.22 -3.49 20.46
N ASP A 440 17.15 -2.84 20.01
CA ASP A 440 16.94 -2.54 18.59
C ASP A 440 18.06 -1.67 18.03
N TYR A 441 18.53 -0.68 18.81
CA TYR A 441 19.67 0.15 18.43
C TYR A 441 20.98 -0.65 18.39
N LEU A 442 21.25 -1.53 19.36
CA LEU A 442 22.43 -2.41 19.33
C LEU A 442 22.41 -3.35 18.12
N ASN A 443 21.24 -3.88 17.75
CA ASN A 443 21.09 -4.68 16.54
C ASN A 443 21.39 -3.87 15.27
N ALA A 444 20.97 -2.61 15.22
CA ALA A 444 21.30 -1.70 14.12
C ALA A 444 22.81 -1.41 14.05
N GLU A 445 23.50 -1.28 15.19
CA GLU A 445 24.97 -1.16 15.23
C GLU A 445 25.67 -2.41 14.71
N HIS A 446 25.23 -3.60 15.13
CA HIS A 446 25.78 -4.86 14.63
C HIS A 446 25.58 -5.01 13.11
N GLU A 447 24.42 -4.61 12.60
CA GLU A 447 24.16 -4.62 11.15
C GLU A 447 25.05 -3.61 10.41
N ALA A 448 25.28 -2.43 10.98
CA ALA A 448 26.18 -1.42 10.43
C ALA A 448 27.63 -1.93 10.34
N ASP A 449 28.09 -2.67 11.36
CA ASP A 449 29.41 -3.29 11.36
C ASP A 449 29.55 -4.36 10.25
N GLN A 450 28.51 -5.19 10.06
CA GLN A 450 28.47 -6.18 8.97
C GLN A 450 28.50 -5.52 7.58
N ASP A 451 27.84 -4.37 7.44
CA ASP A 451 27.80 -3.57 6.21
C ASP A 451 29.03 -2.65 6.04
N ASN A 452 30.00 -2.71 6.96
CA ASN A 452 31.21 -1.87 6.98
C ASN A 452 30.94 -0.36 6.98
N VAL A 453 29.88 0.06 7.69
CA VAL A 453 29.50 1.46 7.81
C VAL A 453 30.46 2.19 8.74
N PHE A 454 31.16 3.20 8.21
CA PHE A 454 32.09 4.06 8.96
C PHE A 454 31.55 5.48 9.17
N GLY A 455 30.38 5.80 8.60
CA GLY A 455 29.84 7.15 8.61
C GLY A 455 28.43 7.21 8.04
N VAL A 456 27.78 8.35 8.20
CA VAL A 456 26.43 8.63 7.69
C VAL A 456 26.37 9.94 6.91
N PRO A 457 25.51 10.05 5.88
CA PRO A 457 24.61 9.02 5.38
C PRO A 457 25.34 7.95 4.56
N THR A 458 24.92 6.70 4.66
CA THR A 458 25.44 5.59 3.84
C THR A 458 24.28 4.77 3.27
N PHE A 459 24.28 4.55 1.95
CA PHE A 459 23.36 3.61 1.30
C PHE A 459 24.05 2.26 1.10
N ILE A 460 23.33 1.16 1.27
CA ILE A 460 23.79 -0.18 0.87
C ILE A 460 22.88 -0.71 -0.23
N VAL A 461 23.45 -0.92 -1.42
CA VAL A 461 22.75 -1.48 -2.59
C VAL A 461 23.37 -2.83 -2.91
N ARG A 462 22.67 -3.93 -2.60
CA ARG A 462 23.17 -5.32 -2.76
C ARG A 462 24.59 -5.53 -2.19
N GLY A 463 24.82 -5.03 -0.97
CA GLY A 463 26.11 -5.14 -0.26
C GLY A 463 27.16 -4.10 -0.65
N GLU A 464 26.89 -3.21 -1.62
CA GLU A 464 27.81 -2.14 -2.01
C GLU A 464 27.50 -0.83 -1.27
N PRO A 465 28.48 -0.25 -0.54
CA PRO A 465 28.27 0.98 0.22
C PRO A 465 28.49 2.27 -0.59
N PHE A 466 27.59 3.23 -0.42
CA PHE A 466 27.68 4.59 -0.99
C PHE A 466 27.56 5.63 0.11
N PHE A 467 28.69 6.22 0.51
CA PHE A 467 28.78 7.18 1.61
C PHE A 467 28.71 8.64 1.12
N GLY A 468 27.78 9.43 1.68
CA GLY A 468 27.63 10.86 1.45
C GLY A 468 26.36 11.25 0.69
N ASN A 469 25.85 12.46 0.93
CA ASN A 469 24.69 13.01 0.21
C ASN A 469 24.98 13.25 -1.29
N ASP A 470 26.25 13.40 -1.63
CA ASP A 470 26.78 13.63 -2.97
C ASP A 470 26.96 12.32 -3.76
N ARG A 471 26.60 11.15 -3.19
CA ARG A 471 26.60 9.85 -3.87
C ARG A 471 25.25 9.40 -4.41
N ILE A 472 24.20 10.21 -4.27
CA ILE A 472 22.86 9.87 -4.82
C ILE A 472 22.91 9.51 -6.31
N SER A 473 23.69 10.25 -7.12
CA SER A 473 23.84 9.94 -8.55
C SER A 473 24.55 8.61 -8.82
N TRP A 474 25.45 8.17 -7.92
CA TRP A 474 26.09 6.87 -7.99
C TRP A 474 25.15 5.74 -7.55
N VAL A 475 24.32 5.98 -6.54
CA VAL A 475 23.24 5.07 -6.16
C VAL A 475 22.30 4.87 -7.35
N LYS A 476 21.87 5.95 -8.03
CA LYS A 476 21.08 5.86 -9.27
C LYS A 476 21.77 5.00 -10.33
N LYS A 477 23.03 5.31 -10.69
CA LYS A 477 23.81 4.49 -11.65
C LYS A 477 23.87 3.01 -11.25
N ARG A 478 23.97 2.72 -9.95
CA ARG A 478 23.97 1.35 -9.46
C ARG A 478 22.60 0.69 -9.67
N LEU A 479 21.51 1.35 -9.31
CA LEU A 479 20.15 0.87 -9.55
C LEU A 479 19.88 0.68 -11.06
N ASP A 480 20.34 1.60 -11.92
CA ASP A 480 20.29 1.49 -13.38
C ASP A 480 21.00 0.22 -13.86
N SER A 481 22.21 -0.05 -13.34
CA SER A 481 23.00 -1.23 -13.71
C SER A 481 22.32 -2.55 -13.33
N LEU A 482 21.43 -2.51 -12.32
CA LEU A 482 20.63 -3.64 -11.88
C LEU A 482 19.34 -3.80 -12.70
N LYS A 483 19.09 -2.92 -13.68
CA LYS A 483 17.90 -2.88 -14.54
C LYS A 483 16.59 -2.75 -13.75
N LEU A 484 16.60 -1.99 -12.66
CA LEU A 484 15.41 -1.73 -11.85
C LEU A 484 14.47 -0.66 -12.47
N HIS A 485 14.39 -0.54 -13.80
CA HIS A 485 13.57 0.47 -14.49
C HIS A 485 12.37 -0.07 -15.25
N ASP A 486 12.34 -1.37 -15.52
CA ASP A 486 11.34 -1.98 -16.41
C ASP A 486 10.77 -3.25 -15.80
N ILE A 487 9.73 -3.13 -14.96
CA ILE A 487 8.62 -4.10 -14.79
C ILE A 487 7.39 -3.32 -14.37
#